data_AF-A0A2V7P4W7-F1
#
_entry.id   AF-A0A2V7P4W7-F1
#
_cell.length_a   1.000
_cell.length_b   1.000
_cell.length_c   1.000
_cell.angle_alpha   90.00
_cell.angle_beta   90.00
_cell.angle_gamma   90.00
#
_symmetry.space_group_name_H-M   'P 1'
#
loop_
_entity.id
_entity.type
_entity.pdbx_description
1 polymer ?
#
loop_
_entity_poly.entity_id
_entity_poly.type
_entity_poly.pdbx_seq_one_letter_code
_entity_poly.pdbx_strand_id
1 'polypeptide(L)'
;LAFGRLHVIDVSDIAHPREVAWYEPTDGGVHNVWVAGDTLYLGNYQGGARVLDISGELKGDLLRQGREISWILTADSTGFQPHTPFAWGAVVRDGNIYVADMNSGLWVLRLEPRQQPVP
;
A
#
# COMPACT_ATOMS: atom_id res chain seq x y z
N LEU A 1 -5.84 13.32 10.18
CA LEU A 1 -5.23 12.16 9.50
C LEU A 1 -5.63 10.91 10.28
N ALA A 2 -5.93 9.82 9.60
CA ALA A 2 -5.95 8.51 10.22
C ALA A 2 -4.51 8.03 10.31
N PHE A 3 -4.22 7.20 11.32
CA PHE A 3 -2.91 6.59 11.51
C PHE A 3 -3.12 5.11 11.71
N GLY A 4 -2.25 4.30 11.11
CA GLY A 4 -2.39 2.85 11.12
C GLY A 4 -1.15 2.20 10.54
N ARG A 5 -0.62 1.24 11.27
CA ARG A 5 0.56 0.47 10.92
C ARG A 5 0.15 -0.87 10.30
N LEU A 6 0.83 -1.27 9.24
CA LEU A 6 0.82 -2.65 8.74
C LEU A 6 1.77 -3.47 9.61
N HIS A 7 1.28 -4.58 10.16
CA HIS A 7 2.08 -5.57 10.86
C HIS A 7 2.22 -6.83 9.99
N VAL A 8 3.43 -7.38 9.93
CA VAL A 8 3.72 -8.65 9.28
C VAL A 8 3.99 -9.67 10.37
N ILE A 9 3.08 -10.63 10.50
CA ILE A 9 3.15 -11.66 11.53
C ILE A 9 3.51 -13.00 10.87
N ASP A 10 4.60 -13.60 11.31
CA ASP A 10 4.93 -14.99 10.98
C ASP A 10 4.12 -15.91 11.90
N VAL A 11 3.30 -16.74 11.26
CA VAL A 11 2.39 -17.71 11.87
C VAL A 11 2.78 -19.16 11.54
N SER A 12 4.05 -19.41 11.18
CA SER A 12 4.58 -20.76 10.95
C SER A 12 4.43 -21.68 12.16
N ASP A 13 4.46 -21.11 13.37
CA ASP A 13 3.96 -21.71 14.60
C ASP A 13 2.74 -20.92 15.09
N ILE A 14 1.55 -21.49 14.91
CA ILE A 14 0.28 -20.85 15.29
C ILE A 14 0.13 -20.69 16.82
N ALA A 15 0.86 -21.47 17.62
CA ALA A 15 0.86 -21.32 19.08
C ALA A 15 1.75 -20.14 19.53
N HIS A 16 2.72 -19.75 18.69
CA HIS A 16 3.68 -18.69 18.99
C HIS A 16 3.89 -17.75 17.80
N PRO A 17 2.86 -16.97 17.40
CA PRO A 17 3.01 -16.00 16.32
C PRO A 17 4.02 -14.91 16.69
N ARG A 18 4.80 -14.45 15.71
CA ARG A 18 5.82 -13.40 15.91
C ARG A 18 5.67 -12.28 14.90
N GLU A 19 5.72 -11.04 15.35
CA GLU A 19 5.86 -9.92 14.43
C GLU A 19 7.29 -9.90 13.87
N VAL A 20 7.42 -9.97 12.54
CA VAL A 20 8.73 -9.99 11.86
C VAL A 20 9.04 -8.67 11.18
N ALA A 21 8.02 -7.91 10.76
CA ALA A 21 8.20 -6.62 10.12
C ALA A 21 6.97 -5.72 10.29
N TRP A 22 7.16 -4.43 10.03
CA TRP A 22 6.08 -3.45 10.01
C TRP A 22 6.31 -2.36 8.95
N TYR A 23 5.23 -1.71 8.53
CA TYR A 23 5.26 -0.50 7.72
C TYR A 23 4.30 0.52 8.33
N GLU A 24 4.79 1.71 8.61
CA GLU A 24 4.01 2.80 9.21
C GLU A 24 4.14 4.07 8.36
N PRO A 25 3.13 4.39 7.52
CA PRO A 25 3.14 5.60 6.72
C PRO A 25 2.97 6.85 7.61
N THR A 26 3.52 7.97 7.16
CA THR A 26 3.54 9.23 7.94
C THR A 26 2.37 10.18 7.60
N ASP A 27 1.61 9.86 6.56
CA ASP A 27 0.61 10.72 5.93
C ASP A 27 -0.74 10.03 5.73
N GLY A 28 -0.98 8.93 6.44
CA GLY A 28 -2.21 8.16 6.41
C GLY A 28 -2.17 6.96 7.35
N GLY A 29 -3.15 6.08 7.20
CA GLY A 29 -3.17 4.79 7.90
C GLY A 29 -3.48 3.66 6.93
N VAL A 30 -2.72 2.57 7.04
CA VAL A 30 -2.96 1.36 6.25
C VAL A 30 -4.34 0.80 6.59
N HIS A 31 -5.11 0.43 5.57
CA HIS A 31 -6.45 -0.13 5.75
C HIS A 31 -6.58 -1.54 5.18
N ASN A 32 -6.84 -1.69 3.87
CA ASN A 32 -6.88 -2.99 3.22
C ASN A 32 -5.66 -3.19 2.31
N VAL A 33 -5.14 -4.42 2.31
CA VAL A 33 -3.97 -4.82 1.53
C VAL A 33 -4.29 -5.94 0.54
N TRP A 34 -3.52 -6.02 -0.53
CA TRP A 34 -3.55 -7.09 -1.52
C TRP A 34 -2.12 -7.49 -1.88
N VAL A 35 -1.84 -8.78 -1.89
CA VAL A 35 -0.51 -9.31 -2.26
C VAL A 35 -0.61 -9.99 -3.62
N ALA A 36 0.32 -9.65 -4.52
CA ALA A 36 0.51 -10.35 -5.79
C ALA A 36 2.00 -10.63 -5.99
N GLY A 37 2.39 -11.90 -5.84
CA GLY A 37 3.81 -12.28 -5.81
C GLY A 37 4.56 -11.54 -4.70
N ASP A 38 5.65 -10.89 -5.07
CA ASP A 38 6.51 -10.12 -4.16
C ASP A 38 6.08 -8.65 -4.00
N THR A 39 4.87 -8.28 -4.41
CA THR A 39 4.37 -6.91 -4.30
C THR A 39 3.12 -6.84 -3.43
N LEU A 40 3.12 -5.89 -2.50
CA LEU A 40 1.98 -5.57 -1.63
C LEU A 40 1.40 -4.22 -2.05
N TYR A 41 0.11 -4.20 -2.29
CA TYR A 41 -0.67 -3.03 -2.67
C TYR A 41 -1.60 -2.69 -1.51
N LEU A 42 -1.74 -1.43 -1.15
CA LEU A 42 -2.58 -1.05 -0.01
C LEU A 42 -3.30 0.28 -0.21
N GLY A 43 -4.45 0.40 0.45
CA GLY A 43 -5.10 1.68 0.72
C GLY A 43 -4.52 2.31 1.98
N ASN A 44 -4.26 3.62 1.94
CA ASN A 44 -3.63 4.41 2.99
C ASN A 44 -4.49 5.63 3.41
N TYR A 45 -5.82 5.54 3.32
CA TYR A 45 -6.74 6.66 3.61
C TYR A 45 -6.29 7.97 2.95
N GLN A 46 -5.90 8.98 3.75
CA GLN A 46 -5.48 10.30 3.28
C GLN A 46 -4.19 10.27 2.47
N GLY A 47 -3.38 9.24 2.65
CA GLY A 47 -2.17 8.99 1.85
C GLY A 47 -2.46 8.31 0.52
N GLY A 48 -3.72 8.01 0.19
CA GLY A 48 -4.09 7.40 -1.09
C GLY A 48 -3.65 5.95 -1.21
N ALA A 49 -3.10 5.54 -2.35
CA ALA A 49 -2.61 4.18 -2.57
C ALA A 49 -1.09 4.08 -2.43
N ARG A 50 -0.61 2.97 -1.88
CA ARG A 50 0.83 2.65 -1.76
C ARG A 50 1.12 1.28 -2.35
N VAL A 51 2.36 1.10 -2.78
CA VAL A 51 2.91 -0.16 -3.28
C VAL A 51 4.24 -0.43 -2.61
N LEU A 52 4.39 -1.62 -2.04
CA LEU A 52 5.57 -2.08 -1.34
C LEU A 52 6.17 -3.32 -2.01
N ASP A 53 7.49 -3.38 -2.02
CA ASP A 53 8.30 -4.55 -2.35
C ASP A 53 8.45 -5.43 -1.11
N ILE A 54 7.82 -6.59 -1.15
CA ILE A 54 7.85 -7.60 -0.09
C ILE A 54 8.69 -8.83 -0.47
N SER A 55 9.55 -8.71 -1.49
CA SER A 55 10.46 -9.79 -1.87
C SER A 55 11.43 -10.15 -0.75
N GLY A 56 11.83 -11.42 -0.73
CA GLY A 56 12.84 -11.93 0.20
C GLY A 56 12.38 -11.93 1.65
N GLU A 57 13.35 -11.78 2.56
CA GLU A 57 13.06 -11.78 4.00
C GLU A 57 12.59 -10.40 4.46
N LEU A 58 11.51 -10.38 5.24
CA LEU A 58 10.96 -9.17 5.86
C LEU A 58 11.43 -9.09 7.31
N LYS A 59 12.09 -7.98 7.66
CA LYS A 59 12.66 -7.76 9.00
C LYS A 59 12.51 -6.31 9.42
N GLY A 60 11.81 -6.04 10.50
CA GLY A 60 11.73 -4.71 11.11
C GLY A 60 10.98 -3.68 10.26
N ASP A 61 11.48 -2.44 10.25
CA ASP A 61 10.82 -1.29 9.63
C ASP A 61 11.00 -1.26 8.10
N LEU A 62 9.95 -1.62 7.37
CA LEU A 62 9.96 -1.68 5.90
C LEU A 62 10.02 -0.30 5.25
N LEU A 63 9.47 0.74 5.88
CA LEU A 63 9.54 2.11 5.37
C LEU A 63 10.99 2.60 5.41
N ARG A 64 11.70 2.41 6.54
CA ARG A 64 13.12 2.77 6.67
C ARG A 64 14.04 1.99 5.74
N GLN A 65 13.64 0.80 5.32
CA GLN A 65 14.35 0.01 4.33
C GLN A 65 14.12 0.48 2.88
N GLY A 66 13.24 1.48 2.66
CA GLY A 66 12.91 1.94 1.32
C GLY A 66 12.14 0.90 0.50
N ARG A 67 11.34 0.05 1.16
CA ARG A 67 10.54 -0.98 0.49
C ARG A 67 9.28 -0.43 -0.17
N GLU A 68 8.88 0.81 0.12
CA GLU A 68 7.85 1.48 -0.67
C GLU A 68 8.42 1.83 -2.05
N ILE A 69 7.80 1.29 -3.12
CA ILE A 69 8.27 1.45 -4.50
C ILE A 69 7.42 2.40 -5.32
N SER A 70 6.19 2.69 -4.90
CA SER A 70 5.33 3.66 -5.57
C SER A 70 4.18 4.11 -4.67
N TRP A 71 3.64 5.29 -4.97
CA TRP A 71 2.45 5.80 -4.34
C TRP A 71 1.71 6.80 -5.22
N ILE A 72 0.42 7.00 -4.93
CA ILE A 72 -0.39 8.04 -5.54
C ILE A 72 -1.45 8.55 -4.57
N LEU A 73 -1.68 9.86 -4.57
CA LEU A 73 -2.85 10.45 -3.91
C LEU A 73 -4.06 10.27 -4.82
N THR A 74 -5.07 9.54 -4.34
CA THR A 74 -6.37 9.36 -5.00
C THR A 74 -7.26 10.60 -4.84
N ALA A 75 -6.69 11.78 -5.08
CA ALA A 75 -7.35 13.07 -4.97
C ALA A 75 -7.98 13.45 -6.32
N ASP A 76 -9.28 13.77 -6.30
CA ASP A 76 -10.00 14.29 -7.47
C ASP A 76 -10.66 15.63 -7.09
N SER A 77 -10.62 16.62 -7.99
CA SER A 77 -11.25 17.94 -7.78
C SER A 77 -12.78 17.92 -7.89
N THR A 78 -13.32 16.88 -8.51
CA THR A 78 -14.74 16.64 -8.79
C THR A 78 -15.35 15.53 -7.94
N GLY A 79 -14.54 14.90 -7.07
CA GLY A 79 -15.01 13.89 -6.11
C GLY A 79 -16.02 14.44 -5.10
N PHE A 80 -16.69 13.54 -4.36
CA PHE A 80 -17.63 13.87 -3.29
C PHE A 80 -17.02 14.83 -2.26
N GLN A 81 -15.75 14.63 -1.91
CA GLN A 81 -14.96 15.60 -1.17
C GLN A 81 -13.70 15.97 -1.98
N PRO A 82 -13.68 17.15 -2.61
CA PRO A 82 -12.59 17.57 -3.48
C PRO A 82 -11.22 17.54 -2.79
N HIS A 83 -10.20 17.10 -3.53
CA HIS A 83 -8.80 17.08 -3.11
C HIS A 83 -8.52 16.33 -1.80
N THR A 84 -9.42 15.45 -1.38
CA THR A 84 -9.34 14.76 -0.09
C THR A 84 -9.31 13.25 -0.32
N PRO A 85 -8.13 12.63 -0.58
CA PRO A 85 -8.02 11.19 -0.69
C PRO A 85 -8.57 10.48 0.54
N PHE A 86 -9.19 9.33 0.33
CA PHE A 86 -9.61 8.43 1.38
C PHE A 86 -9.68 6.99 0.85
N ALA A 87 -8.51 6.50 0.41
CA ALA A 87 -8.36 5.18 -0.19
C ALA A 87 -8.59 4.06 0.84
N TRP A 88 -9.56 3.20 0.55
CA TRP A 88 -9.99 2.12 1.43
C TRP A 88 -9.17 0.84 1.25
N GLY A 89 -8.74 0.56 0.02
CA GLY A 89 -8.05 -0.69 -0.32
C GLY A 89 -7.65 -0.79 -1.77
N ALA A 90 -6.86 -1.82 -2.07
CA ALA A 90 -6.45 -2.19 -3.41
C ALA A 90 -6.86 -3.62 -3.74
N VAL A 91 -7.15 -3.90 -5.00
CA VAL A 91 -7.31 -5.25 -5.57
C VAL A 91 -6.51 -5.31 -6.85
N VAL A 92 -5.76 -6.40 -7.08
CA VAL A 92 -4.96 -6.56 -8.31
C VAL A 92 -5.53 -7.67 -9.16
N ARG A 93 -5.74 -7.36 -10.44
CA ARG A 93 -6.21 -8.33 -11.44
C ARG A 93 -5.74 -7.92 -12.84
N ASP A 94 -5.24 -8.89 -13.60
CA ASP A 94 -4.84 -8.74 -15.01
C ASP A 94 -3.87 -7.55 -15.24
N GLY A 95 -2.93 -7.35 -14.29
CA GLY A 95 -1.94 -6.28 -14.34
C GLY A 95 -2.45 -4.88 -13.97
N ASN A 96 -3.73 -4.75 -13.60
CA ASN A 96 -4.31 -3.50 -13.13
C ASN A 96 -4.51 -3.54 -11.61
N ILE A 97 -4.39 -2.37 -10.98
CA ILE A 97 -4.63 -2.13 -9.57
C ILE A 97 -5.91 -1.31 -9.47
N TYR A 98 -6.92 -1.87 -8.81
CA TYR A 98 -8.20 -1.24 -8.56
C TYR A 98 -8.18 -0.68 -7.14
N VAL A 99 -8.25 0.64 -7.01
CA VAL A 99 -8.25 1.32 -5.71
C VAL A 99 -9.59 1.98 -5.50
N ALA A 100 -10.30 1.54 -4.47
CA ALA A 100 -11.55 2.17 -4.06
C ALA A 100 -11.23 3.32 -3.10
N ASP A 101 -11.63 4.53 -3.47
CA ASP A 101 -11.54 5.74 -2.67
C ASP A 101 -12.95 6.21 -2.31
N MET A 102 -13.19 6.49 -1.03
CA MET A 102 -14.53 6.88 -0.57
C MET A 102 -14.97 8.25 -1.07
N ASN A 103 -14.03 9.11 -1.45
CA ASN A 103 -14.30 10.49 -1.87
C ASN A 103 -14.18 10.66 -3.38
N SER A 104 -13.29 9.93 -4.06
CA SER A 104 -13.06 10.08 -5.50
C SER A 104 -13.51 8.89 -6.35
N GLY A 105 -14.02 7.81 -5.74
CA GLY A 105 -14.56 6.65 -6.46
C GLY A 105 -13.49 5.61 -6.81
N LEU A 106 -13.55 5.05 -8.03
CA LEU A 106 -12.66 3.96 -8.44
C LEU A 106 -11.49 4.48 -9.27
N TRP A 107 -10.28 4.20 -8.82
CA TRP A 107 -9.06 4.39 -9.60
C TRP A 107 -8.62 3.06 -10.20
N VAL A 108 -8.26 3.07 -11.48
CA VAL A 108 -7.66 1.93 -12.17
C VAL A 108 -6.27 2.33 -12.59
N LEU A 109 -5.28 1.71 -11.96
CA LEU A 109 -3.87 2.05 -12.10
C LEU A 109 -3.10 0.89 -12.70
N ARG A 110 -1.93 1.18 -13.25
CA ARG A 110 -0.94 0.18 -13.62
C ARG A 110 0.40 0.56 -12.98
N LEU A 111 1.06 -0.42 -12.39
CA LEU A 111 2.43 -0.23 -11.92
C LEU A 111 3.36 -0.42 -13.11
N GLU A 112 4.10 0.64 -13.45
CA GLU A 112 5.13 0.55 -14.48
C GLU A 112 6.33 -0.25 -13.96
N PRO A 113 7.05 -0.96 -14.85
CA PRO A 113 8.28 -1.64 -14.47
C PRO A 113 9.27 -0.68 -13.83
N ARG A 114 10.00 -1.16 -12.82
CA ARG A 114 11.08 -0.40 -12.18
C ARG A 114 12.07 0.00 -13.27
N GLN A 115 12.19 1.30 -13.54
CA GLN A 115 13.16 1.79 -14.52
C GLN A 115 14.56 1.45 -13.99
N GLN A 116 15.33 0.68 -14.76
CA GLN A 116 16.74 0.50 -14.44
C GLN A 116 17.43 1.85 -14.60
N PRO A 117 18.33 2.24 -13.68
CA PRO A 117 19.12 3.44 -13.88
C PRO A 117 19.83 3.33 -15.22
N VAL A 118 19.66 4.35 -16.07
CA VAL A 118 20.45 4.46 -17.29
C VAL A 118 21.91 4.64 -16.86
N PRO A 119 22.86 3.85 -17.41
CA PRO A 119 24.28 3.96 -17.07
C PRO A 119 24.86 5.36 -17.25
#